data_AF-A0A7W8JM82-F1
#
_entry.id   AF-A0A7W8JM82-F1
#
_cell.length_a   1.000
_cell.length_b   1.000
_cell.length_c   1.000
_cell.angle_alpha   90.00
_cell.angle_beta   90.00
_cell.angle_gamma   90.00
#
_symmetry.space_group_name_H-M   'P 1'
#
loop_
_entity.id
_entity.type
_entity.pdbx_description
1 polymer ?
#
loop_
_entity_poly.entity_id
_entity_poly.type
_entity_poly.pdbx_seq_one_letter_code
_entity_poly.pdbx_strand_id
1 'polypeptide(L)'
;MALIVLAGGIGWYVHAAGSAQAEAAGSGTSTDASGEGILLGLAKSAVSEHRLVAPAGSNAYEFYLSLLQLDPKNAVARDDLNTLFTQACNDVEQAINARDVDEAQRELSLLRDYDSNNYKLALLGSKLSAQRMVMMREHEAQAAAIQARTESATL
;
A
#
# COMPACT_ATOMS: atom_id res chain seq x y z
N MET A 1 -11.13 37.33 -30.97
CA MET A 1 -12.33 37.92 -31.62
C MET A 1 -13.12 36.80 -32.27
N ALA A 2 -14.44 36.82 -32.06
CA ALA A 2 -15.50 35.88 -32.49
C ALA A 2 -15.60 34.56 -31.67
N LEU A 3 -16.41 34.48 -30.61
CA LEU A 3 -17.89 34.44 -30.48
C LEU A 3 -18.52 33.05 -30.71
N ILE A 4 -19.12 32.60 -29.60
CA ILE A 4 -20.07 31.52 -29.33
C ILE A 4 -21.25 31.50 -30.32
N VAL A 5 -21.77 30.32 -30.65
CA VAL A 5 -23.23 30.08 -30.73
C VAL A 5 -23.59 28.68 -30.20
N LEU A 6 -24.22 28.66 -29.02
CA LEU A 6 -25.13 27.61 -28.54
C LEU A 6 -26.53 27.91 -29.12
N ALA A 7 -27.21 26.91 -29.69
CA ALA A 7 -28.67 26.77 -29.78
C ALA A 7 -28.98 25.55 -30.66
N GLY A 8 -29.95 24.68 -30.38
CA GLY A 8 -30.98 24.70 -29.35
C GLY A 8 -31.69 23.35 -29.33
N GLY A 9 -32.33 23.05 -28.20
CA GLY A 9 -33.24 21.93 -28.07
C GLY A 9 -34.67 22.32 -28.40
N ILE A 10 -35.40 21.43 -29.06
CA ILE A 10 -36.86 21.29 -29.16
C ILE A 10 -37.05 19.81 -29.56
N GLY A 11 -37.89 18.95 -29.01
CA GLY A 11 -38.94 18.99 -28.00
C GLY A 11 -39.53 17.57 -27.93
N TRP A 12 -40.04 17.19 -26.77
CA TRP A 12 -40.65 15.89 -26.44
C TRP A 12 -42.04 15.67 -27.06
N TYR A 13 -42.37 14.40 -27.40
CA TYR A 13 -43.66 13.65 -27.27
C TYR A 13 -43.62 12.46 -28.28
N VAL A 14 -44.04 11.19 -28.07
CA VAL A 14 -44.82 10.48 -27.05
C VAL A 14 -44.55 8.97 -27.09
N HIS A 15 -44.93 8.33 -25.97
CA HIS A 15 -45.19 6.91 -25.69
C HIS A 15 -45.68 5.99 -26.82
N ALA A 16 -45.06 4.80 -26.88
CA ALA A 16 -45.72 3.51 -27.16
C ALA A 16 -44.90 2.41 -26.44
N ALA A 17 -45.37 1.89 -25.31
CA ALA A 17 -46.15 0.65 -25.22
C ALA A 17 -45.32 -0.63 -25.51
N GLY A 18 -44.76 -1.20 -24.44
CA GLY A 18 -44.81 -2.64 -24.19
C GLY A 18 -43.77 -3.53 -24.90
N SER A 19 -42.66 -3.77 -24.22
CA SER A 19 -42.13 -5.13 -24.04
C SER A 19 -41.20 -5.14 -22.83
N ALA A 20 -41.46 -6.07 -21.92
CA ALA A 20 -40.86 -6.21 -20.61
C ALA A 20 -39.33 -6.11 -20.63
N GLN A 21 -38.80 -5.25 -19.75
CA GLN A 21 -37.42 -5.32 -19.29
C GLN A 21 -37.47 -5.81 -17.83
N ALA A 22 -37.79 -7.09 -17.70
CA ALA A 22 -37.33 -7.89 -16.57
C ALA A 22 -36.00 -8.52 -16.99
N GLU A 23 -35.10 -8.70 -16.01
CA GLU A 23 -33.72 -9.19 -16.11
C GLU A 23 -32.70 -8.18 -16.68
N ALA A 24 -31.61 -7.79 -16.01
CA ALA A 24 -30.89 -8.47 -14.94
C ALA A 24 -30.34 -7.47 -13.90
N ALA A 25 -30.87 -7.56 -12.67
CA ALA A 25 -30.04 -7.37 -11.50
C ALA A 25 -29.13 -8.61 -11.42
N GLY A 26 -27.85 -8.46 -11.71
CA GLY A 26 -26.90 -9.59 -11.63
C GLY A 26 -25.73 -9.51 -12.62
N SER A 27 -24.97 -8.42 -12.62
CA SER A 27 -23.63 -8.41 -13.23
C SER A 27 -22.51 -8.33 -12.18
N GLY A 28 -22.84 -8.45 -10.89
CA GLY A 28 -21.86 -8.32 -9.80
C GLY A 28 -20.93 -9.50 -9.64
N THR A 29 -21.26 -10.70 -10.12
CA THR A 29 -20.54 -11.92 -9.72
C THR A 29 -19.36 -12.30 -10.63
N SER A 30 -19.29 -11.76 -11.85
CA SER A 30 -18.24 -12.13 -12.83
C SER A 30 -16.96 -11.31 -12.66
N THR A 31 -17.10 -10.03 -12.30
CA THR A 31 -15.98 -9.11 -12.10
C THR A 31 -15.21 -9.43 -10.82
N ASP A 32 -15.92 -9.80 -9.75
CA ASP A 32 -15.31 -10.05 -8.44
C ASP A 32 -14.41 -11.30 -8.47
N ALA A 33 -14.88 -12.40 -9.06
CA ALA A 33 -14.06 -13.61 -9.26
C ALA A 33 -12.85 -13.35 -10.19
N SER A 34 -12.99 -12.43 -11.14
CA SER A 34 -11.88 -12.01 -12.00
C SER A 34 -10.88 -11.14 -11.24
N GLY A 35 -11.36 -10.24 -10.38
CA GLY A 35 -10.55 -9.35 -9.54
C GLY A 35 -9.73 -10.12 -8.50
N GLU A 36 -10.35 -11.09 -7.81
CA GLU A 36 -9.66 -11.98 -6.87
C GLU A 36 -8.54 -12.77 -7.55
N GLY A 37 -8.82 -13.32 -8.74
CA GLY A 37 -7.82 -14.05 -9.54
C GLY A 37 -6.66 -13.16 -10.00
N ILE A 38 -6.94 -11.92 -10.41
CA ILE A 38 -5.90 -10.94 -10.78
C ILE A 38 -5.01 -10.61 -9.58
N LEU A 39 -5.59 -10.32 -8.42
CA LEU A 39 -4.84 -10.00 -7.21
C LEU A 39 -3.99 -11.17 -6.73
N LEU A 40 -4.53 -12.39 -6.77
CA LEU A 40 -3.76 -13.59 -6.46
C LEU A 40 -2.59 -13.77 -7.43
N GLY A 41 -2.80 -13.57 -8.73
CA GLY A 41 -1.73 -13.64 -9.73
C GLY A 41 -0.63 -12.59 -9.50
N LEU A 42 -1.00 -11.34 -9.23
CA LEU A 42 -0.08 -10.26 -8.90
C LEU A 42 0.72 -10.55 -7.63
N ALA A 43 0.05 -11.05 -6.58
CA ALA A 43 0.70 -11.44 -5.35
C ALA A 43 1.74 -12.55 -5.58
N LYS A 44 1.40 -13.60 -6.32
CA LYS A 44 2.31 -14.71 -6.64
C LYS A 44 3.51 -14.24 -7.47
N SER A 45 3.30 -13.34 -8.44
CA SER A 45 4.41 -12.72 -9.19
C SER A 45 5.34 -11.96 -8.25
N ALA A 46 4.79 -11.10 -7.40
CA ALA A 46 5.56 -10.32 -6.44
C ALA A 46 6.37 -11.21 -5.47
N VAL A 47 5.82 -12.34 -5.02
CA VAL A 47 6.55 -13.34 -4.22
C VAL A 47 7.72 -13.92 -5.00
N SER A 48 7.50 -14.34 -6.26
CA SER A 48 8.56 -14.92 -7.09
C SER A 48 9.71 -13.94 -7.39
N GLU A 49 9.40 -12.65 -7.37
CA GLU A 49 10.33 -11.55 -7.57
C GLU A 49 10.89 -11.00 -6.24
N HIS A 50 10.66 -11.69 -5.12
CA HIS A 50 11.08 -11.29 -3.77
C HIS A 50 10.59 -9.92 -3.30
N ARG A 51 9.52 -9.39 -3.92
CA ARG A 51 8.87 -8.15 -3.51
C ARG A 51 7.80 -8.44 -2.46
N LEU A 52 8.22 -8.74 -1.22
CA LEU A 52 7.27 -9.14 -0.18
C LEU A 52 6.53 -7.95 0.40
N VAL A 53 7.26 -6.95 0.90
CA VAL A 53 6.72 -5.74 1.55
C VAL A 53 7.13 -4.44 0.85
N ALA A 54 8.06 -4.53 -0.10
CA ALA A 54 8.58 -3.42 -0.89
C ALA A 54 8.70 -3.78 -2.37
N PRO A 55 8.64 -2.79 -3.28
CA PRO A 55 8.36 -1.38 -3.02
C PRO A 55 6.85 -1.15 -2.75
N ALA A 56 6.50 0.05 -2.28
CA ALA A 56 5.11 0.45 -2.09
C ALA A 56 4.28 0.32 -3.39
N GLY A 57 3.05 -0.16 -3.29
CA GLY A 57 2.15 -0.31 -4.43
C GLY A 57 2.42 -1.49 -5.35
N SER A 58 3.49 -2.25 -5.13
CA SER A 58 3.88 -3.38 -6.01
C SER A 58 4.53 -4.53 -5.24
N ASN A 59 3.93 -4.92 -4.11
CA ASN A 59 4.44 -6.00 -3.27
C ASN A 59 3.35 -7.03 -2.91
N ALA A 60 3.80 -8.22 -2.53
CA ALA A 60 2.94 -9.37 -2.27
C ALA A 60 1.95 -9.12 -1.14
N TYR A 61 2.39 -8.49 -0.03
CA TYR A 61 1.53 -8.22 1.12
C TYR A 61 0.36 -7.30 0.76
N GLU A 62 0.60 -6.22 0.03
CA GLU A 62 -0.46 -5.30 -0.41
C GLU A 62 -1.49 -6.02 -1.31
N PHE A 63 -1.04 -6.87 -2.24
CA PHE A 63 -1.96 -7.63 -3.10
C PHE A 63 -2.77 -8.67 -2.32
N TYR A 64 -2.15 -9.42 -1.41
CA TYR A 64 -2.88 -10.38 -0.57
C TYR A 64 -3.84 -9.71 0.41
N LEU A 65 -3.46 -8.58 1.01
CA LEU A 65 -4.36 -7.82 1.89
C LEU A 65 -5.54 -7.22 1.10
N SER A 66 -5.31 -6.78 -0.14
CA SER A 66 -6.38 -6.36 -1.04
C SER A 66 -7.31 -7.53 -1.40
N LEU A 67 -6.75 -8.72 -1.64
CA LEU A 67 -7.52 -9.94 -1.87
C LEU A 67 -8.37 -10.30 -0.64
N LEU A 68 -7.83 -10.16 0.57
CA LEU A 68 -8.56 -10.41 1.82
C LEU A 68 -9.64 -9.36 2.12
N GLN A 69 -9.58 -8.17 1.54
CA GLN A 69 -10.67 -7.20 1.60
C GLN A 69 -11.88 -7.64 0.75
N LEU A 70 -11.62 -8.30 -0.39
CA LEU A 70 -12.66 -8.85 -1.26
C LEU A 70 -13.23 -10.17 -0.71
N ASP A 71 -12.34 -11.10 -0.37
CA ASP A 71 -12.67 -12.38 0.26
C ASP A 71 -11.94 -12.51 1.61
N PRO A 72 -12.56 -12.05 2.71
CA PRO A 72 -12.04 -12.25 4.04
C PRO A 72 -12.00 -13.70 4.48
N LYS A 73 -12.36 -14.70 3.67
CA LYS A 73 -12.24 -16.14 3.98
C LYS A 73 -11.23 -16.86 3.09
N ASN A 74 -10.52 -16.14 2.20
CA ASN A 74 -9.56 -16.72 1.28
C ASN A 74 -8.43 -17.46 2.03
N ALA A 75 -8.47 -18.80 2.00
CA ALA A 75 -7.51 -19.63 2.72
C ALA A 75 -6.10 -19.53 2.12
N VAL A 76 -5.99 -19.37 0.80
CA VAL A 76 -4.72 -19.28 0.09
C VAL A 76 -3.97 -18.03 0.51
N ALA A 77 -4.62 -16.87 0.46
CA ALA A 77 -4.00 -15.60 0.86
C ALA A 77 -3.51 -15.61 2.32
N ARG A 78 -4.31 -16.18 3.23
CA ARG A 78 -3.91 -16.30 4.65
C ARG A 78 -2.71 -17.21 4.85
N ASP A 79 -2.71 -18.38 4.21
CA ASP A 79 -1.63 -19.34 4.32
C ASP A 79 -0.33 -18.79 3.75
N ASP A 80 -0.42 -18.11 2.59
CA ASP A 80 0.72 -17.42 1.98
C ASP A 80 1.26 -16.31 2.89
N LEU A 81 0.41 -15.42 3.41
CA LEU A 81 0.82 -14.35 4.33
C LEU A 81 1.47 -14.89 5.61
N ASN A 82 0.99 -16.01 6.14
CA ASN A 82 1.60 -16.67 7.29
C ASN A 82 2.97 -17.28 6.95
N THR A 83 3.06 -17.96 5.81
CA THR A 83 4.29 -18.61 5.35
C THR A 83 5.41 -17.59 5.09
N LEU A 84 5.05 -16.46 4.46
CA LEU A 84 5.99 -15.40 4.08
C LEU A 84 6.39 -14.51 5.26
N PHE A 85 5.67 -14.57 6.38
CA PHE A 85 5.80 -13.64 7.50
C PHE A 85 7.22 -13.50 8.05
N THR A 86 7.92 -14.62 8.20
CA THR A 86 9.30 -14.57 8.71
C THR A 86 10.25 -13.89 7.73
N GLN A 87 10.09 -14.12 6.42
CA GLN A 87 10.92 -13.46 5.42
C GLN A 87 10.60 -11.97 5.32
N ALA A 88 9.32 -11.60 5.33
CA ALA A 88 8.92 -10.21 5.32
C ALA A 88 9.41 -9.43 6.55
N CYS A 89 9.45 -10.06 7.74
CA CYS A 89 10.09 -9.46 8.92
C CYS A 89 11.59 -9.21 8.70
N ASN A 90 12.28 -10.08 7.98
CA ASN A 90 13.70 -9.90 7.66
C ASN A 90 13.90 -8.72 6.70
N ASP A 91 13.00 -8.52 5.74
CA ASP A 91 13.04 -7.37 4.82
C ASP A 91 12.90 -6.05 5.60
N VAL A 92 11.94 -5.97 6.52
CA VAL A 92 11.80 -4.82 7.45
C VAL A 92 13.09 -4.61 8.25
N GLU A 93 13.65 -5.70 8.79
CA GLU A 93 14.89 -5.61 9.56
C GLU A 93 16.05 -5.10 8.70
N GLN A 94 16.13 -5.52 7.43
CA GLN A 94 17.12 -5.06 6.47
C GLN A 94 16.97 -3.56 6.19
N ALA A 95 15.75 -3.06 5.99
CA ALA A 95 15.49 -1.63 5.81
C ALA A 95 15.93 -0.82 7.04
N ILE A 96 15.63 -1.31 8.26
CA ILE A 96 16.12 -0.69 9.51
C ILE A 96 17.65 -0.66 9.55
N ASN A 97 18.31 -1.77 9.22
CA ASN A 97 19.77 -1.88 9.21
C ASN A 97 20.41 -0.97 8.14
N ALA A 98 19.74 -0.78 7.01
CA ALA A 98 20.15 0.15 5.95
C ALA A 98 19.96 1.62 6.33
N ARG A 99 19.41 1.90 7.53
CA ARG A 99 19.02 3.24 8.00
C ARG A 99 17.90 3.89 7.18
N ASP A 100 17.18 3.11 6.37
CA ASP A 100 15.99 3.59 5.66
C ASP A 100 14.77 3.52 6.59
N VAL A 101 14.70 4.48 7.51
CA VAL A 101 13.70 4.50 8.58
C VAL A 101 12.29 4.83 8.12
N ASP A 102 12.16 5.41 6.93
CA ASP A 102 10.88 5.74 6.33
C ASP A 102 10.29 4.50 5.66
N GLU A 103 11.08 3.80 4.83
CA GLU A 103 10.64 2.56 4.19
C GLU A 103 10.38 1.47 5.23
N ALA A 104 11.29 1.31 6.21
CA ALA A 104 11.08 0.39 7.32
C ALA A 104 9.79 0.67 8.10
N GLN A 105 9.36 1.93 8.24
CA GLN A 105 8.09 2.25 8.89
C GLN A 105 6.91 1.73 8.10
N ARG A 106 6.95 1.96 6.79
CA ARG A 106 5.88 1.62 5.87
C ARG A 106 5.71 0.11 5.83
N GLU A 107 6.80 -0.62 5.62
CA GLU A 107 6.82 -2.08 5.62
C GLU A 107 6.36 -2.64 6.98
N LEU A 108 6.82 -2.09 8.10
CA LEU A 108 6.39 -2.52 9.43
C LEU A 108 4.89 -2.29 9.67
N SER A 109 4.36 -1.17 9.19
CA SER A 109 2.93 -0.86 9.28
C SER A 109 2.11 -1.86 8.46
N LEU A 110 2.57 -2.17 7.26
CA LEU A 110 1.94 -3.16 6.37
C LEU A 110 1.87 -4.55 7.02
N LEU A 111 2.94 -4.99 7.72
CA LEU A 111 2.91 -6.26 8.46
C LEU A 111 1.98 -6.24 9.67
N ARG A 112 1.79 -5.08 10.32
CA ARG A 112 0.87 -4.92 11.45
C ARG A 112 -0.60 -4.95 11.03
N ASP A 113 -0.90 -4.56 9.79
CA ASP A 113 -2.25 -4.69 9.23
C ASP A 113 -2.65 -6.17 9.07
N TYR A 114 -1.67 -7.06 8.90
CA TYR A 114 -1.89 -8.51 8.91
C TYR A 114 -1.96 -9.10 10.33
N ASP A 115 -0.94 -8.86 11.17
CA ASP A 115 -0.87 -9.41 12.54
C ASP A 115 -0.31 -8.40 13.55
N SER A 116 -1.16 -7.48 14.00
CA SER A 116 -0.79 -6.42 14.93
C SER A 116 -0.29 -6.89 16.31
N ASN A 117 -0.59 -8.13 16.73
CA ASN A 117 -0.26 -8.64 18.06
C ASN A 117 1.03 -9.50 18.07
N ASN A 118 1.78 -9.50 16.97
CA ASN A 118 2.99 -10.28 16.84
C ASN A 118 4.18 -9.67 17.61
N TYR A 119 4.80 -10.45 18.49
CA TYR A 119 5.97 -10.01 19.26
C TYR A 119 7.16 -9.58 18.37
N LYS A 120 7.37 -10.24 17.20
CA LYS A 120 8.45 -9.86 16.29
C LYS A 120 8.27 -8.43 15.77
N LEU A 121 7.04 -8.02 15.45
CA LEU A 121 6.75 -6.66 14.99
C LEU A 121 6.94 -5.63 16.10
N ALA A 122 6.63 -5.97 17.36
CA ALA A 122 6.91 -5.12 18.50
C ALA A 122 8.43 -4.90 18.70
N LEU A 123 9.23 -5.95 18.52
CA LEU A 123 10.69 -5.86 18.58
C LEU A 123 11.25 -4.99 17.44
N LEU A 124 10.79 -5.19 16.21
CA LEU A 124 11.19 -4.37 15.06
C LEU A 124 10.80 -2.90 15.25
N GLY A 125 9.61 -2.62 15.79
CA GLY A 125 9.20 -1.24 16.11
C GLY A 125 10.10 -0.57 17.15
N SER A 126 10.55 -1.31 18.15
CA SER A 126 11.51 -0.82 19.14
C SER A 126 12.88 -0.53 18.51
N LYS A 127 13.36 -1.44 17.65
CA LYS A 127 14.61 -1.26 16.90
C LYS A 127 14.55 -0.03 15.98
N LEU A 128 13.47 0.12 15.22
CA LEU A 128 13.24 1.26 14.34
C LEU A 128 13.21 2.59 15.11
N SER A 129 12.54 2.62 16.27
CA SER A 129 12.47 3.81 17.13
C SER A 129 13.85 4.22 17.65
N ALA A 130 14.65 3.26 18.12
CA ALA A 130 16.03 3.52 18.54
C ALA A 130 16.88 4.06 17.38
N GLN A 131 16.74 3.46 16.19
CA GLN A 131 17.48 3.85 15.00
C GLN A 131 17.19 5.30 14.56
N ARG A 132 15.92 5.75 14.68
CA ARG A 132 15.53 7.15 14.45
C ARG A 132 16.13 8.13 15.44
N MET A 133 16.14 7.77 16.72
CA MET A 133 16.74 8.64 17.74
C MET A 133 18.23 8.88 17.47
N VAL A 134 18.94 7.87 16.97
CA VAL A 134 20.35 8.01 16.57
C VAL A 134 20.48 8.98 15.39
N MET A 135 19.68 8.83 14.33
CA MET A 135 19.71 9.74 13.17
C MET A 135 19.36 11.18 13.55
N MET A 136 18.35 11.38 14.39
CA MET A 136 17.96 12.71 14.86
C MET A 136 19.13 13.41 15.58
N ARG A 137 19.80 12.71 16.50
CA ARG A 137 20.97 13.26 17.21
C ARG A 137 22.13 13.57 16.28
N GLU A 138 22.36 12.73 15.27
CA GLU A 138 23.39 12.99 14.25
C GLU A 138 23.08 14.25 13.44
N HIS A 139 21.82 14.43 13.02
CA HIS A 139 21.39 15.60 12.26
C HIS A 139 21.50 16.88 13.09
N GLU A 140 21.10 16.83 14.37
CA GLU A 140 21.25 17.94 15.30
C GLU A 140 22.72 18.33 15.51
N ALA A 141 23.60 17.35 15.72
CA ALA A 141 25.03 17.59 15.88
C ALA A 141 25.67 18.20 14.62
N GLN A 142 25.26 17.72 13.43
CA GLN A 142 25.70 18.28 12.15
C GLN A 142 25.24 19.74 11.99
N ALA A 143 23.99 20.05 12.31
CA ALA A 143 23.45 21.40 12.24
C ALA A 143 24.20 22.36 13.18
N ALA A 144 24.45 21.95 14.43
CA ALA A 144 25.21 22.74 15.39
C ALA A 144 26.66 22.98 14.93
N ALA A 145 27.31 21.96 14.35
CA ALA A 145 28.67 22.09 13.82
C ALA A 145 28.75 23.06 12.62
N ILE A 146 27.73 23.06 11.76
CA ILE A 146 27.63 24.01 10.65
C ILE A 146 27.46 25.43 11.19
N GLN A 147 26.57 25.64 12.17
CA GLN A 147 26.34 26.95 12.79
C GLN A 147 27.62 27.52 13.41
N ALA A 148 28.33 26.74 14.23
CA ALA A 148 29.59 27.15 14.84
C ALA A 148 30.67 27.51 13.81
N ARG A 149 30.73 26.76 12.69
CA ARG A 149 31.65 27.06 11.58
C ARG A 149 31.27 28.37 10.88
N THR A 150 29.99 28.64 10.67
CA THR A 150 29.55 29.88 10.03
C THR A 150 29.81 31.11 10.93
N GLU A 151 29.58 31.00 12.23
CA GLU A 151 29.84 32.08 13.19
C GLU A 151 31.33 32.45 13.25
N SER A 152 32.21 31.44 13.33
CA SER A 152 33.66 31.65 13.34
C SER A 152 34.23 32.22 12.04
N ALA A 153 33.57 32.03 10.90
CA ALA A 153 33.98 32.61 9.62
C ALA A 153 33.56 34.07 9.44
N THR A 154 32.64 34.57 10.28
CA THR A 154 32.13 35.96 10.23
C THR A 154 32.82 36.92 11.20
N LEU A 155 33.75 36.43 12.02
CA LEU A 155 34.57 37.20 12.97
C LEU A 155 35.99 37.38 12.43
#